data_AF-A0A418KN92-F1
#
_entry.id   AF-A0A418KN92-F1
#
_cell.length_a   1.000
_cell.length_b   1.000
_cell.length_c   1.000
_cell.angle_alpha   90.00
_cell.angle_beta   90.00
_cell.angle_gamma   90.00
#
_symmetry.space_group_name_H-M   'P 1'
#
loop_
_entity.id
_entity.type
_entity.pdbx_description
1 polymer ?
#
loop_
_entity_poly.entity_id
_entity_poly.type
_entity_poly.pdbx_seq_one_letter_code
_entity_poly.pdbx_strand_id
1 'polypeptide(L)'
;MITVGVAVAAVLALTAGEPLPTPASIEPARVERTPLPVPGPPPTAAELVELSERIFADRAEWATDPALVYFSYPDDETGSVEVAVGEPEVAEELPRMIRLRSGAVATIRVVLDGGPPIGEGGTAAAP
;
A
#
# COMPACT_ATOMS: atom_id res chain seq x y z
N MET A 1 -14.03 -37.99 36.80
CA MET A 1 -14.02 -38.20 35.34
C MET A 1 -15.23 -37.49 34.76
N ILE A 2 -14.98 -36.50 33.87
CA ILE A 2 -15.67 -36.15 32.61
C ILE A 2 -17.17 -36.53 32.56
N THR A 3 -18.14 -35.62 32.40
CA THR A 3 -18.35 -34.84 31.17
C THR A 3 -19.29 -33.64 31.42
N VAL A 4 -18.81 -32.46 31.06
CA VAL A 4 -19.49 -31.16 30.93
C VAL A 4 -20.12 -31.11 29.52
N GLY A 5 -21.25 -30.49 29.23
CA GLY A 5 -22.11 -29.60 30.01
C GLY A 5 -23.46 -29.47 29.30
N VAL A 6 -24.45 -29.12 30.10
CA VAL A 6 -25.89 -29.09 29.84
C VAL A 6 -26.25 -28.00 28.83
N ALA A 7 -26.99 -28.38 27.78
CA ALA A 7 -27.80 -27.48 26.97
C ALA A 7 -29.03 -26.99 27.76
N VAL A 8 -29.75 -25.98 27.24
CA VAL A 8 -31.09 -25.45 27.62
C VAL A 8 -30.99 -24.01 28.15
N ALA A 9 -31.87 -23.06 27.85
CA ALA A 9 -32.80 -22.73 26.77
C ALA A 9 -33.39 -21.36 27.15
N ALA A 10 -34.03 -20.71 26.18
CA ALA A 10 -35.26 -19.93 26.33
C ALA A 10 -35.27 -18.64 27.19
N VAL A 11 -35.38 -17.53 26.46
CA VAL A 11 -36.28 -16.38 26.62
C VAL A 11 -37.29 -16.44 27.78
N LEU A 12 -37.40 -15.35 28.58
CA LEU A 12 -38.68 -14.91 29.13
C LEU A 12 -38.70 -13.39 29.40
N ALA A 13 -39.83 -12.76 29.10
CA ALA A 13 -40.10 -11.34 29.23
C ALA A 13 -40.96 -11.02 30.48
N LEU A 14 -40.81 -9.78 30.99
CA LEU A 14 -41.72 -8.96 31.82
C LEU A 14 -42.29 -9.56 33.13
N THR A 15 -42.00 -8.93 34.29
CA THR A 15 -42.99 -8.47 35.29
C THR A 15 -42.40 -7.37 36.20
N ALA A 16 -43.27 -6.49 36.70
CA ALA A 16 -43.00 -5.27 37.46
C ALA A 16 -42.45 -5.45 38.89
N GLY A 17 -41.74 -4.43 39.39
CA GLY A 17 -41.54 -4.14 40.83
C GLY A 17 -40.08 -4.15 41.33
N GLU A 18 -39.59 -2.97 41.77
CA GLU A 18 -38.40 -2.70 42.62
C GLU A 18 -37.00 -2.57 41.96
N PRO A 19 -36.04 -1.94 42.66
CA PRO A 19 -35.75 -0.51 42.71
C PRO A 19 -34.63 -0.11 41.72
N LEU A 20 -34.52 1.19 41.40
CA LEU A 20 -33.53 1.76 40.49
C LEU A 20 -32.12 1.18 40.72
N PRO A 21 -31.48 0.53 39.72
CA PRO A 21 -30.09 0.17 39.86
C PRO A 21 -29.27 1.46 39.92
N THR A 22 -28.58 1.65 41.04
CA THR A 22 -27.47 2.60 41.17
C THR A 22 -26.61 2.50 39.92
N PRO A 23 -26.27 3.59 39.20
CA PRO A 23 -25.34 3.49 38.08
C PRO A 23 -23.99 3.08 38.67
N ALA A 24 -23.73 1.77 38.64
CA ALA A 24 -22.40 1.23 38.83
C ALA A 24 -21.51 1.93 37.82
N SER A 25 -20.41 2.49 38.34
CA SER A 25 -19.31 3.10 37.62
C SER A 25 -19.23 2.64 36.17
N ILE A 26 -19.41 3.59 35.26
CA ILE A 26 -18.95 3.43 33.89
C ILE A 26 -17.42 3.35 34.01
N GLU A 27 -16.88 2.13 34.09
CA GLU A 27 -15.45 1.92 33.85
C GLU A 27 -15.15 2.59 32.50
N PRO A 28 -14.21 3.56 32.43
CA PRO A 28 -13.88 4.16 31.16
C PRO A 28 -13.37 3.03 30.28
N ALA A 29 -14.10 2.76 29.19
CA ALA A 29 -13.67 1.84 28.16
C ALA A 29 -12.19 2.13 27.89
N ARG A 30 -11.34 1.18 28.27
CA ARG A 30 -9.90 1.25 28.04
C ARG A 30 -9.76 1.36 26.53
N VAL A 31 -9.54 2.58 26.04
CA VAL A 31 -9.22 2.84 24.64
C VAL A 31 -7.91 2.12 24.42
N GLU A 32 -7.97 0.91 23.88
CA GLU A 32 -6.82 0.26 23.28
C GLU A 32 -6.39 1.20 22.16
N ARG A 33 -5.39 2.03 22.46
CA ARG A 33 -4.69 2.81 21.45
C ARG A 33 -4.00 1.79 20.57
N THR A 34 -4.69 1.29 19.55
CA THR A 34 -4.02 0.66 18.41
C THR A 34 -2.97 1.69 17.97
N PRO A 35 -1.66 1.40 18.07
CA PRO A 35 -0.66 2.35 17.64
C PRO A 35 -0.95 2.64 16.17
N LEU A 36 -1.36 3.88 15.87
CA LEU A 36 -1.40 4.36 14.50
C LEU A 36 -0.02 4.05 13.91
N PRO A 37 0.07 3.49 12.67
CA PRO A 37 1.36 3.22 12.05
C PRO A 37 2.15 4.52 12.10
N VAL A 38 3.23 4.53 12.87
CA VAL A 38 4.10 5.70 12.95
C VAL A 38 4.61 5.91 11.52
N PRO A 39 4.28 7.02 10.85
CA PRO A 39 4.87 7.28 9.54
C PRO A 39 6.38 7.30 9.75
N GLY A 40 7.07 6.38 9.08
CA GLY A 40 8.54 6.39 9.06
C GLY A 40 9.06 7.73 8.53
N PRO A 41 10.37 7.97 8.61
CA PRO A 41 10.95 9.13 7.93
C PRO A 41 10.55 9.09 6.44
N PRO A 42 10.34 10.26 5.80
CA PRO A 42 10.12 10.29 4.37
C PRO A 42 11.33 9.69 3.63
N PRO A 43 11.12 9.08 2.46
CA PRO A 43 12.22 8.56 1.65
C PRO A 43 13.17 9.69 1.26
N THR A 44 14.48 9.44 1.30
CA THR A 44 15.45 10.43 0.81
C THR A 44 15.50 10.43 -0.72
N ALA A 45 15.89 11.56 -1.33
CA ALA A 45 16.04 11.65 -2.79
C ALA A 45 17.00 10.58 -3.34
N ALA A 46 18.09 10.28 -2.63
CA ALA A 46 19.03 9.22 -3.02
C ALA A 46 18.39 7.82 -3.01
N GLU A 47 17.54 7.52 -2.03
CA GLU A 47 16.82 6.24 -1.99
C GLU A 47 15.77 6.14 -3.09
N LEU A 48 15.11 7.24 -3.45
CA LEU A 48 14.16 7.27 -4.57
C LEU A 48 14.88 7.08 -5.91
N VAL A 49 16.07 7.67 -6.08
CA VAL A 49 16.91 7.45 -7.26
C VAL A 49 17.30 5.97 -7.37
N GLU A 50 17.85 5.39 -6.30
CA GLU A 50 18.22 3.96 -6.26
C GLU A 50 17.01 3.06 -6.53
N LEU A 51 15.85 3.39 -5.94
CA LEU A 51 14.60 2.67 -6.18
C LEU A 51 14.16 2.76 -7.64
N SER A 52 14.22 3.95 -8.24
CA SER A 52 13.87 4.17 -9.65
C SER A 52 14.75 3.34 -10.57
N GLU A 53 16.07 3.43 -10.41
CA GLU A 53 17.03 2.65 -11.21
C GLU A 53 16.77 1.15 -11.11
N ARG A 54 16.50 0.66 -9.90
CA ARG A 54 16.16 -0.75 -9.67
C ARG A 54 14.85 -1.14 -10.34
N ILE A 55 13.78 -0.37 -10.17
CA ILE A 55 12.48 -0.66 -10.80
C ILE A 55 12.64 -0.79 -12.31
N PHE A 56 13.38 0.13 -12.93
CA PHE A 56 13.63 0.08 -14.36
C PHE A 56 14.53 -1.10 -14.75
N ALA A 57 15.58 -1.40 -14.01
CA ALA A 57 16.46 -2.54 -14.27
C ALA A 57 15.71 -3.87 -14.20
N ASP A 58 14.85 -4.04 -13.20
CA ASP A 58 14.12 -5.28 -12.90
C ASP A 58 12.80 -5.37 -13.68
N ARG A 59 12.55 -4.49 -14.67
CA ARG A 59 11.32 -4.48 -15.47
C ARG A 59 10.97 -5.81 -16.13
N ALA A 60 11.96 -6.62 -16.46
CA ALA A 60 11.71 -7.96 -17.01
C ALA A 60 11.10 -8.94 -15.99
N GLU A 61 11.15 -8.64 -14.69
CA GLU A 61 10.64 -9.52 -13.63
C GLU A 61 9.19 -9.22 -13.25
N TRP A 62 8.72 -8.00 -13.50
CA TRP A 62 7.36 -7.58 -13.14
C TRP A 62 6.53 -7.11 -14.35
N ALA A 63 7.16 -6.70 -15.45
CA ALA A 63 6.41 -6.21 -16.60
C ALA A 63 5.99 -7.36 -17.52
N THR A 64 4.73 -7.35 -17.95
CA THR A 64 4.21 -8.29 -18.95
C THR A 64 4.93 -8.14 -20.29
N ASP A 65 5.22 -6.88 -20.68
CA ASP A 65 6.11 -6.55 -21.79
C ASP A 65 7.13 -5.48 -21.35
N PRO A 66 8.39 -5.85 -21.05
CA PRO A 66 9.41 -4.91 -20.58
C PRO A 66 9.84 -3.88 -21.64
N ALA A 67 9.50 -4.07 -22.92
CA ALA A 67 9.74 -3.07 -23.95
C ALA A 67 8.75 -1.90 -23.89
N LEU A 68 7.61 -2.09 -23.22
CA LEU A 68 6.59 -1.06 -23.00
C LEU A 68 6.80 -0.28 -21.70
N VAL A 69 7.92 -0.47 -21.01
CA VAL A 69 8.35 0.37 -19.88
C VAL A 69 9.42 1.33 -20.38
N TYR A 70 9.08 2.60 -20.51
CA TYR A 70 9.92 3.58 -21.20
C TYR A 70 10.97 4.21 -20.30
N PHE A 71 10.58 4.62 -19.11
CA PHE A 71 11.47 5.21 -18.11
C PHE A 71 10.84 5.16 -16.71
N SER A 72 11.67 5.38 -15.70
CA SER A 72 11.22 5.67 -14.33
C SER A 72 11.91 6.92 -13.80
N TYR A 73 11.18 7.70 -13.00
CA TYR A 73 11.66 8.97 -12.47
C TYR A 73 11.36 9.09 -10.97
N PRO A 74 12.35 9.44 -10.13
CA PRO A 74 12.12 9.72 -8.72
C PRO A 74 11.52 11.12 -8.53
N ASP A 75 10.45 11.20 -7.75
CA ASP A 75 9.80 12.43 -7.33
C ASP A 75 9.97 12.59 -5.80
N ASP A 76 10.95 13.40 -5.39
CA ASP A 76 11.26 13.66 -3.99
C ASP A 76 10.27 14.62 -3.32
N GLU A 77 9.57 15.45 -4.09
CA GLU A 77 8.50 16.31 -3.57
C GLU A 77 7.33 15.49 -3.04
N THR A 78 7.01 14.38 -3.73
CA THR A 78 5.90 13.50 -3.34
C THR A 78 6.33 12.17 -2.73
N GLY A 79 7.63 11.91 -2.60
CA GLY A 79 8.16 10.66 -2.06
C GLY A 79 7.80 9.44 -2.93
N SER A 80 7.71 9.64 -4.24
CA SER A 80 7.22 8.65 -5.19
C SER A 80 8.26 8.31 -6.26
N VAL A 81 8.07 7.19 -6.94
CA VAL A 81 8.72 6.88 -8.22
C VAL A 81 7.64 6.76 -9.28
N GLU A 82 7.73 7.58 -10.31
CA GLU A 82 6.88 7.52 -11.48
C GLU A 82 7.45 6.51 -12.48
N VAL A 83 6.60 5.66 -13.03
CA VAL A 83 6.97 4.63 -13.99
C VAL A 83 6.11 4.82 -15.23
N ALA A 84 6.75 5.21 -16.32
CA ALA A 84 6.10 5.45 -17.59
C ALA A 84 5.96 4.16 -18.38
N VAL A 85 4.73 3.80 -18.70
CA VAL A 85 4.39 2.60 -19.47
C VAL A 85 3.49 2.93 -20.64
N GLY A 86 3.58 2.14 -21.71
CA GLY A 86 2.69 2.25 -22.87
C GLY A 86 1.26 1.81 -22.58
N GLU A 87 1.11 0.81 -21.69
CA GLU A 87 -0.18 0.23 -21.32
C GLU A 87 -0.24 -0.03 -19.81
N PRO A 88 -1.40 0.13 -19.15
CA PRO A 88 -1.51 -0.05 -17.70
C PRO A 88 -1.28 -1.50 -17.27
N GLU A 89 -1.66 -2.45 -18.13
CA GLU A 89 -1.53 -3.91 -17.94
C GLU A 89 -0.05 -4.34 -17.82
N VAL A 90 0.87 -3.55 -18.40
CA VAL A 90 2.32 -3.80 -18.32
C VAL A 90 2.82 -3.71 -16.89
N ALA A 91 2.18 -2.90 -16.03
CA ALA A 91 2.62 -2.69 -14.65
C ALA A 91 1.62 -3.24 -13.61
N GLU A 92 0.83 -4.26 -13.96
CA GLU A 92 -0.12 -4.89 -13.02
C GLU A 92 0.58 -5.57 -11.86
N GLU A 93 1.68 -6.28 -12.12
CA GLU A 93 2.47 -6.97 -11.09
C GLU A 93 3.42 -6.03 -10.33
N LEU A 94 3.56 -4.77 -10.78
CA LEU A 94 4.43 -3.80 -10.12
C LEU A 94 3.81 -3.38 -8.77
N PRO A 95 4.53 -3.56 -7.65
CA PRO A 95 4.03 -3.14 -6.35
C PRO A 95 3.83 -1.63 -6.30
N ARG A 96 2.77 -1.17 -5.63
CA ARG A 96 2.45 0.27 -5.51
C ARG A 96 3.13 0.97 -4.34
N MET A 97 3.68 0.19 -3.41
CA MET A 97 4.41 0.68 -2.25
C MET A 97 5.59 -0.22 -1.99
N ILE A 98 6.76 0.37 -1.77
CA ILE A 98 7.98 -0.34 -1.42
C ILE A 98 8.54 0.24 -0.13
N ARG A 99 8.83 -0.66 0.81
CA ARG A 99 9.59 -0.30 2.01
C ARG A 99 11.07 -0.26 1.67
N LEU A 100 11.69 0.88 1.92
CA LEU A 100 13.10 1.13 1.70
C LEU A 100 13.94 0.61 2.88
N ARG A 101 15.26 0.55 2.67
CA ARG A 101 16.22 0.07 3.68
C ARG A 101 16.21 0.94 4.95
N SER A 102 15.98 2.24 4.82
CA SER A 102 15.79 3.16 5.95
C SER A 102 14.53 2.90 6.77
N GLY A 103 13.61 2.09 6.24
CA GLY A 103 12.27 1.90 6.80
C GLY A 103 11.25 2.93 6.29
N ALA A 104 11.66 3.90 5.47
CA ALA A 104 10.76 4.77 4.72
C ALA A 104 9.90 3.97 3.74
N VAL A 105 8.74 4.52 3.37
CA VAL A 105 7.85 3.93 2.36
C VAL A 105 7.82 4.87 1.16
N ALA A 106 8.23 4.35 0.00
CA ALA A 106 8.10 5.03 -1.27
C ALA A 106 6.84 4.55 -1.99
N THR A 107 6.16 5.47 -2.65
CA THR A 107 4.98 5.16 -3.48
C THR A 107 5.42 4.98 -4.93
N ILE A 108 4.86 4.01 -5.64
CA ILE A 108 5.09 3.84 -7.08
C ILE A 108 3.84 4.26 -7.83
N ARG A 109 4.00 5.22 -8.73
CA ARG A 109 2.92 5.74 -9.58
C ARG A 109 3.18 5.28 -11.00
N VAL A 110 2.19 4.65 -11.60
CA VAL A 110 2.28 4.27 -13.02
C VAL A 110 1.59 5.36 -13.82
N VAL A 111 2.31 5.89 -14.80
CA VAL A 111 1.81 6.93 -15.70
C VAL A 111 1.75 6.36 -17.11
N LEU A 112 0.65 6.62 -17.80
CA LEU A 112 0.52 6.26 -19.21
C LEU A 112 1.23 7.33 -20.03
N ASP A 113 2.34 6.95 -20.66
CA ASP A 113 2.99 7.81 -21.63
C ASP A 113 2.46 7.41 -23.01
N GLY A 114 1.63 8.29 -23.60
CA GLY A 114 1.02 8.06 -24.92
C GLY A 114 1.97 8.20 -26.11
N GLY A 115 3.28 7.99 -25.91
CA GLY A 115 4.33 8.09 -26.92
C GLY A 115 4.50 6.79 -27.74
N PRO A 116 4.90 6.88 -29.03
CA PRO A 116 4.84 5.75 -29.96
C PRO A 116 5.80 4.59 -29.58
N PRO A 117 5.49 3.34 -30.00
CA PRO A 117 6.29 2.17 -29.69
C PRO A 117 7.73 2.36 -30.21
N ILE A 118 8.70 2.22 -29.32
CA ILE A 118 10.12 2.21 -29.65
C ILE A 118 10.41 1.05 -30.60
N GLY A 119 10.60 1.37 -31.88
CA GLY A 119 11.07 0.38 -32.85
C GLY A 119 11.11 0.86 -34.31
N GLU A 120 11.85 1.91 -34.66
CA GLU A 120 12.49 2.04 -35.99
C GLU A 120 13.79 2.87 -35.86
N GLY A 121 14.88 2.40 -36.48
CA GLY A 121 16.24 2.88 -36.25
C GLY A 121 16.67 4.13 -37.01
N GLY A 122 17.93 4.54 -36.76
CA GLY A 122 18.76 5.25 -37.75
C GLY A 122 18.69 6.78 -37.79
N THR A 123 19.77 7.41 -37.32
CA THR A 123 20.44 8.61 -37.89
C THR A 123 19.74 9.99 -37.88
N ALA A 124 20.55 10.98 -37.44
CA ALA A 124 20.48 12.45 -37.61
C ALA A 124 19.58 13.22 -36.63
N ALA A 125 19.97 14.39 -36.09
CA ALA A 125 20.91 15.38 -36.58
C ALA A 125 21.58 16.16 -35.44
N ALA A 126 22.84 16.53 -35.65
CA ALA A 126 23.52 17.61 -34.95
C ALA A 126 23.16 18.97 -35.59
N PRO A 127 23.18 20.08 -34.84
CA PRO A 127 23.62 21.37 -35.36
C PRO A 127 25.15 21.50 -35.35
#